data_AF-A0A554W182-F1
#
_entry.id   AF-A0A554W182-F1
#
_cell.length_a   1.000
_cell.length_b   1.000
_cell.length_c   1.000
_cell.angle_alpha   90.00
_cell.angle_beta   90.00
_cell.angle_gamma   90.00
#
_symmetry.space_group_name_H-M   'P 1'
#
loop_
_entity.id
_entity.type
_entity.pdbx_description
1 polymer ?
#
loop_
_entity_poly.entity_id
_entity_poly.type
_entity_poly.pdbx_seq_one_letter_code
_entity_poly.pdbx_strand_id
1 'polypeptide(L)'
;MTSEEAIRAVEEAAATYTFPDFEHEHSAPELQAAVARAVTRGMPIRDVAAAAHMTALEVLDAADALTYHRAAAADMQRSMR
;
A
#
# COMPACT_ATOMS: atom_id res chain seq x y z
N MET A 1 8.96 -5.14 -13.32
CA MET A 1 7.75 -5.73 -12.75
C MET A 1 6.56 -5.21 -13.53
N THR A 2 5.72 -6.10 -14.05
CA THR A 2 4.58 -5.82 -14.94
C THR A 2 3.34 -5.37 -14.17
N SER A 3 2.31 -4.89 -14.87
CA SER A 3 1.00 -4.56 -14.26
C SER A 3 0.36 -5.77 -13.56
N GLU A 4 0.47 -6.95 -14.19
CA GLU A 4 -0.04 -8.21 -13.64
C GLU A 4 0.69 -8.60 -12.36
N GLU A 5 2.02 -8.47 -12.33
CA GLU A 5 2.82 -8.74 -11.12
C GLU A 5 2.51 -7.74 -9.99
N ALA A 6 2.19 -6.49 -10.32
CA ALA A 6 1.80 -5.49 -9.32
C ALA A 6 0.45 -5.82 -8.68
N ILE A 7 -0.54 -6.26 -9.47
CA ILE A 7 -1.85 -6.68 -8.96
C ILE A 7 -1.72 -7.96 -8.14
N ARG A 8 -0.95 -8.95 -8.62
CA ARG A 8 -0.67 -10.19 -7.86
C ARG A 8 -0.07 -9.91 -6.49
N ALA A 9 0.89 -8.98 -6.40
CA ALA A 9 1.48 -8.61 -5.12
C ALA A 9 0.47 -8.00 -4.14
N VAL A 10 -0.54 -7.27 -4.64
CA VAL A 10 -1.64 -6.73 -3.83
C VAL A 10 -2.55 -7.87 -3.35
N GLU A 11 -2.89 -8.81 -4.23
CA GLU A 11 -3.72 -9.97 -3.88
C GLU A 11 -3.06 -10.87 -2.83
N GLU A 12 -1.75 -11.14 -2.97
CA GLU A 12 -0.98 -11.94 -2.00
C GLU A 12 -0.95 -11.27 -0.61
N ALA A 13 -0.74 -9.94 -0.58
CA ALA A 13 -0.77 -9.18 0.66
C ALA A 13 -2.17 -9.16 1.30
N ALA A 14 -3.23 -9.03 0.49
CA ALA A 14 -4.61 -9.04 0.96
C ALA A 14 -5.04 -10.41 1.48
N ALA A 15 -4.59 -11.50 0.84
CA ALA A 15 -4.82 -12.86 1.31
C ALA A 15 -4.19 -13.09 2.69
N THR A 16 -3.01 -12.54 2.94
CA THR A 16 -2.32 -12.61 4.24
C THR A 16 -3.07 -11.83 5.33
N TYR A 17 -3.79 -10.76 4.95
CA TYR A 17 -4.61 -9.96 5.87
C TYR A 17 -5.97 -10.60 6.22
N THR A 18 -6.48 -11.54 5.40
CA THR A 18 -7.83 -12.12 5.56
C THR A 18 -7.90 -13.25 6.61
N PHE A 19 -6.76 -13.72 7.14
CA PHE A 19 -6.72 -14.76 8.17
C PHE A 19 -6.72 -14.13 9.57
N PRO A 20 -7.84 -14.19 10.32
CA PRO A 20 -8.03 -13.41 11.55
C PRO A 20 -7.28 -13.96 12.79
N ASP A 21 -6.41 -14.95 12.61
CA ASP A 21 -5.67 -15.58 13.70
C ASP A 21 -4.23 -15.08 13.72
N PHE A 22 -3.86 -14.47 14.85
CA PHE A 22 -2.54 -13.98 15.26
C PHE A 22 -2.15 -12.57 14.79
N GLU A 23 -2.22 -11.62 15.73
CA GLU A 23 -1.38 -10.42 15.86
C GLU A 23 -1.18 -9.58 14.57
N HIS A 24 -2.25 -8.90 14.15
CA HIS A 24 -2.34 -8.16 12.89
C HIS A 24 -1.63 -6.78 12.85
N GLU A 25 -0.70 -6.48 13.76
CA GLU A 25 0.06 -5.22 13.69
C GLU A 25 1.04 -5.17 12.51
N HIS A 26 1.45 -6.33 11.96
CA HIS A 26 2.44 -6.41 10.88
C HIS A 26 1.87 -6.59 9.47
N SER A 27 0.62 -7.05 9.31
CA SER A 27 0.01 -7.32 7.99
C SER A 27 -0.55 -6.06 7.29
N ALA A 28 -0.97 -5.04 8.06
CA ALA A 28 -1.42 -3.76 7.50
C ALA A 28 -0.34 -2.97 6.73
N PRO A 29 0.92 -2.84 7.21
CA PRO A 29 1.95 -2.10 6.48
C PRO A 29 2.34 -2.73 5.14
N GLU A 30 2.35 -4.06 5.03
CA GLU A 30 2.73 -4.75 3.78
C GLU A 30 1.67 -4.57 2.70
N LEU A 31 0.38 -4.70 3.06
CA LEU A 31 -0.74 -4.42 2.16
C LEU A 31 -0.73 -2.96 1.71
N GLN A 32 -0.57 -2.01 2.63
CA GLN A 32 -0.46 -0.59 2.31
C GLN A 32 0.72 -0.29 1.36
N ALA A 33 1.87 -0.92 1.58
CA ALA A 33 3.04 -0.77 0.71
C ALA A 33 2.81 -1.37 -0.69
N ALA A 34 2.14 -2.52 -0.79
CA ALA A 34 1.78 -3.12 -2.07
C ALA A 34 0.80 -2.21 -2.85
N VAL A 35 -0.25 -1.72 -2.18
CA VAL A 35 -1.25 -0.80 -2.73
C VAL A 35 -0.58 0.49 -3.22
N ALA A 36 0.23 1.15 -2.39
CA ALA A 36 0.89 2.40 -2.77
C ALA A 36 1.85 2.21 -3.95
N ARG A 37 2.59 1.09 -3.99
CA ARG A 37 3.47 0.75 -5.13
C ARG A 37 2.68 0.55 -6.42
N ALA A 38 1.53 -0.14 -6.35
CA ALA A 38 0.67 -0.34 -7.51
C ALA A 38 0.12 0.99 -8.04
N VAL A 39 -0.39 1.86 -7.16
CA VAL A 39 -0.91 3.19 -7.52
C VAL A 39 0.19 4.08 -8.09
N THR A 40 1.37 4.12 -7.47
CA THR A 40 2.53 4.92 -7.94
C THR A 40 2.98 4.50 -9.35
N ARG A 41 2.73 3.26 -9.74
CA ARG A 41 3.04 2.73 -11.08
C ARG A 41 1.96 2.99 -12.12
N GLY A 42 0.91 3.72 -11.74
CA GLY A 42 -0.20 4.06 -12.62
C GLY A 42 -1.25 2.96 -12.77
N MET A 43 -1.31 2.01 -11.84
CA MET A 43 -2.40 1.02 -11.85
C MET A 43 -3.74 1.71 -11.55
N PRO A 44 -4.83 1.34 -12.23
CA PRO A 44 -6.14 1.92 -11.95
C PRO A 44 -6.57 1.66 -10.51
N ILE A 45 -6.99 2.71 -9.80
CA ILE A 45 -7.40 2.62 -8.39
C ILE A 45 -8.49 1.57 -8.19
N ARG A 46 -9.44 1.46 -9.13
CA ARG A 46 -10.52 0.47 -9.06
C ARG A 46 -10.00 -0.97 -9.06
N ASP A 47 -8.97 -1.25 -9.85
CA ASP A 47 -8.43 -2.60 -9.98
C ASP A 47 -7.59 -2.96 -8.74
N VAL A 48 -6.84 -2.00 -8.21
CA VAL A 48 -6.10 -2.14 -6.94
C VAL A 48 -7.07 -2.33 -5.76
N ALA A 49 -8.16 -1.57 -5.71
CA ALA A 49 -9.19 -1.68 -4.67
C ALA A 49 -9.86 -3.06 -4.67
N ALA A 50 -10.18 -3.58 -5.87
CA ALA A 50 -10.74 -4.92 -6.02
C ALA A 50 -9.76 -6.00 -5.52
N ALA A 51 -8.49 -5.90 -5.90
CA ALA A 51 -7.43 -6.83 -5.49
C ALA A 51 -7.15 -6.80 -3.97
N ALA A 52 -7.23 -5.61 -3.37
CA ALA A 52 -6.94 -5.40 -1.96
C ALA A 52 -8.13 -5.68 -1.04
N HIS A 53 -9.32 -5.93 -1.59
CA HIS A 53 -10.59 -5.94 -0.85
C HIS A 53 -10.84 -4.64 -0.07
N MET A 54 -10.43 -3.51 -0.64
CA MET A 54 -10.53 -2.17 -0.06
C MET A 54 -11.48 -1.30 -0.89
N THR A 55 -11.95 -0.21 -0.29
CA THR A 55 -12.62 0.87 -1.01
C THR A 55 -11.61 1.75 -1.75
N ALA A 56 -12.08 2.51 -2.74
CA ALA A 56 -11.23 3.46 -3.47
C ALA A 56 -10.64 4.55 -2.56
N LEU A 57 -11.36 4.94 -1.50
CA LEU A 57 -10.88 5.92 -0.52
C LEU A 57 -9.74 5.35 0.31
N GLU A 58 -9.87 4.12 0.81
CA GLU A 58 -8.81 3.48 1.60
C GLU A 58 -7.54 3.23 0.76
N VAL A 59 -7.68 2.96 -0.54
CA VAL A 59 -6.54 2.86 -1.47
C VAL A 59 -5.81 4.20 -1.63
N LEU A 60 -6.56 5.31 -1.72
CA LEU A 60 -5.98 6.66 -1.77
C LEU A 60 -5.26 6.98 -0.46
N ASP A 61 -5.89 6.70 0.68
CA ASP A 61 -5.29 6.93 1.99
C ASP A 61 -3.98 6.13 2.16
N ALA A 62 -3.96 4.87 1.72
CA ALA A 62 -2.75 4.02 1.75
C ALA A 62 -1.63 4.55 0.84
N ALA A 63 -1.97 5.06 -0.35
CA ALA A 63 -1.01 5.67 -1.26
C ALA A 63 -0.46 7.00 -0.72
N ASP A 64 -1.32 7.81 -0.12
CA ASP A 64 -0.97 9.11 0.47
C ASP A 64 -0.12 8.96 1.73
N ALA A 65 -0.43 7.99 2.60
CA ALA A 65 0.33 7.71 3.81
C ALA A 65 1.82 7.53 3.52
N LEU A 66 2.18 6.81 2.46
CA LEU A 66 3.58 6.60 2.06
C LEU A 66 4.20 7.80 1.34
N THR A 67 3.39 8.62 0.67
CA THR A 67 3.85 9.82 -0.04
C THR A 67 4.21 10.93 0.96
N TYR A 68 3.34 11.19 1.94
CA TYR A 68 3.52 12.28 2.90
C TYR A 68 4.44 11.91 4.08
N HIS A 69 4.42 10.67 4.58
CA HIS A 69 5.40 10.26 5.60
C HIS A 69 6.84 10.30 5.07
N ARG A 70 7.04 10.03 3.77
CA ARG A 70 8.35 10.15 3.14
C ARG A 70 8.83 11.60 3.06
N ALA A 71 7.94 12.55 2.79
CA ALA A 71 8.27 13.97 2.79
C ALA A 71 8.65 14.46 4.20
N ALA A 72 7.85 14.11 5.22
CA ALA A 72 8.14 14.46 6.60
C ALA A 72 9.47 13.89 7.11
N ALA A 73 9.79 12.63 6.75
CA ALA A 73 11.06 12.01 7.10
C ALA A 73 12.27 12.65 6.38
N ALA A 74 12.09 13.05 5.11
CA ALA A 74 13.13 13.73 4.34
C ALA A 74 13.43 15.15 4.87
N ASP A 75 12.40 15.87 5.31
CA ASP A 75 12.54 17.20 5.90
C ASP A 75 13.27 17.16 7.25
N MET A 76 12.99 16.16 8.10
CA MET A 76 13.73 15.95 9.35
C MET A 76 15.22 15.67 9.11
N GLN A 77 15.57 14.83 8.14
CA GLN A 77 16.98 14.55 7.79
C GLN A 77 17.71 15.78 7.26
N ARG A 78 17.00 16.68 6.58
CA ARG A 78 17.58 17.92 6.05
C ARG A 78 17.81 18.98 7.12
N SER A 79 16.96 19.00 8.15
CA SER A 79 17.10 19.91 9.30
C SER A 79 18.18 19.50 10.31
N MET A 80 18.73 18.27 10.21
CA MET A 80 19.79 17.76 11.09
C MET A 80 21.21 17.86 10.49
N ARG A 81 21.35 18.40 9.28
CA ARG A 81 22.65 18.69 8.63
C ARG A 81 22.98 20.16 8.73
#